data_AF-A0A947N4Y9-F1
#
_entry.id   AF-A0A947N4Y9-F1
#
_cell.length_a   1.000
_cell.length_b   1.000
_cell.length_c   1.000
_cell.angle_alpha   90.00
_cell.angle_beta   90.00
_cell.angle_gamma   90.00
#
_symmetry.space_group_name_H-M   'P 1'
#
loop_
_entity.id
_entity.type
_entity.pdbx_description
1 polymer ?
#
loop_
_entity_poly.entity_id
_entity_poly.type
_entity_poly.pdbx_seq_one_letter_code
_entity_poly.pdbx_strand_id
1 'polypeptide(L)'
;QRYNFPEGEVLYRKDGESYKGLAEKIIPDVLIEDDCESIGGEKEMTITFVRPYIKRRTKSVVVKEFQGIDHLPDDIKSLRFGE
;
A
#
# COMPACT_ATOMS: atom_id res chain seq x y z
N GLN A 1 6.22 -13.16 -20.78
CA GLN A 1 5.91 -11.84 -21.40
C GLN A 1 4.48 -11.75 -21.98
N ARG A 2 3.46 -12.38 -21.36
CA ARG A 2 2.10 -12.40 -21.94
C ARG A 2 1.36 -11.04 -21.93
N TYR A 3 1.74 -10.14 -21.03
CA TYR A 3 1.00 -8.90 -20.76
C TYR A 3 1.83 -7.62 -20.85
N ASN A 4 3.12 -7.74 -21.20
CA ASN A 4 4.05 -6.60 -21.33
C ASN A 4 4.07 -5.64 -20.10
N PHE A 5 3.91 -6.19 -18.89
CA PHE A 5 4.08 -5.42 -17.67
C PHE A 5 5.55 -4.95 -17.56
N PRO A 6 5.77 -3.75 -16.99
CA PRO A 6 7.13 -3.27 -16.73
C PRO A 6 7.87 -4.24 -15.80
N GLU A 7 9.19 -4.29 -15.93
CA GLU A 7 10.03 -4.97 -14.95
C GLU A 7 9.91 -4.29 -13.59
N GLY A 8 9.88 -5.09 -12.53
CA GLY A 8 9.71 -4.62 -11.17
C GLY A 8 10.41 -5.53 -10.18
N GLU A 9 10.77 -4.96 -9.03
CA GLU A 9 11.38 -5.71 -7.93
C GLU A 9 10.30 -6.26 -6.99
N VAL A 10 10.45 -7.52 -6.58
CA VAL A 10 9.63 -8.11 -5.51
C VAL A 10 10.42 -8.00 -4.22
N LEU A 11 9.98 -7.09 -3.36
CA LEU A 11 10.54 -6.91 -2.03
C LEU A 11 9.66 -7.62 -1.00
N TYR A 12 10.31 -8.17 0.03
CA TYR A 12 9.63 -8.82 1.14
C TYR A 12 10.36 -8.50 2.44
N ARG A 13 9.64 -8.50 3.56
CA ARG A 13 10.23 -8.31 4.89
C ARG A 13 11.09 -9.52 5.27
N LYS A 14 12.27 -9.29 5.82
CA LYS A 14 13.09 -10.33 6.46
C LYS A 14 12.74 -10.49 7.94
N ASP A 15 13.31 -11.50 8.58
CA ASP A 15 13.16 -11.69 10.03
C ASP A 15 13.62 -10.45 10.79
N GLY A 16 12.77 -9.97 11.70
CA GLY A 16 12.99 -8.73 12.45
C GLY A 16 12.64 -7.44 11.70
N GLU A 17 12.31 -7.50 10.40
CA GLU A 17 11.78 -6.36 9.65
C GLU A 17 10.25 -6.28 9.75
N SER A 18 9.74 -5.06 9.63
CA SER A 18 8.30 -4.75 9.58
C SER A 18 7.95 -4.17 8.22
N TYR A 19 6.68 -4.30 7.80
CA TYR A 19 6.22 -3.70 6.55
C TYR A 19 6.37 -2.18 6.54
N LYS A 20 6.16 -1.50 7.68
CA LYS A 20 6.47 -0.07 7.80
C LYS A 20 7.94 0.22 7.50
N GLY A 21 8.87 -0.60 7.97
CA GLY A 21 10.31 -0.40 7.73
C GLY A 21 10.65 -0.52 6.25
N LEU A 22 10.00 -1.46 5.55
CA LEU A 22 10.15 -1.61 4.11
C LEU A 22 9.56 -0.41 3.34
N ALA A 23 8.35 0.02 3.70
CA ALA A 23 7.70 1.19 3.11
C ALA A 23 8.52 2.47 3.33
N GLU A 24 9.09 2.66 4.52
CA GLU A 24 9.95 3.81 4.83
C GLU A 24 11.30 3.77 4.09
N LYS A 25 11.81 2.57 3.80
CA LYS A 25 13.06 2.39 3.05
C LYS A 25 12.88 2.73 1.57
N ILE A 26 11.77 2.31 0.96
CA ILE A 26 11.54 2.50 -0.49
C ILE A 26 10.81 3.80 -0.81
N ILE A 27 10.07 4.37 0.15
CA ILE A 27 9.30 5.62 0.02
C ILE A 27 8.43 5.57 -1.26
N PRO A 28 7.42 4.69 -1.30
CA PRO A 28 6.66 4.48 -2.52
C PRO A 28 5.86 5.73 -2.88
N ASP A 29 5.72 6.02 -4.17
CA ASP A 29 4.83 7.08 -4.65
C ASP A 29 3.35 6.73 -4.36
N VAL A 30 3.00 5.44 -4.47
CA VAL A 30 1.67 4.89 -4.17
C VAL A 30 1.82 3.64 -3.31
N LEU A 31 1.07 3.57 -2.21
CA LEU A 31 0.89 2.37 -1.39
C LEU A 31 -0.55 1.90 -1.54
N ILE A 32 -0.73 0.67 -2.00
CA ILE A 32 -2.04 0.00 -2.06
C ILE A 32 -2.03 -1.09 -1.00
N GLU A 33 -2.98 -1.06 -0.07
CA GLU A 33 -3.10 -2.06 0.99
C GLU A 33 -4.55 -2.36 1.35
N ASP A 34 -4.76 -3.50 2.00
CA ASP A 34 -6.05 -3.94 2.53
C ASP A 34 -6.38 -3.15 3.82
N ASP A 35 -7.65 -2.88 4.11
CA ASP A 35 -8.08 -2.25 5.38
C ASP A 35 -7.95 -3.18 6.59
N CYS A 36 -7.72 -4.48 6.37
CA CYS A 36 -7.42 -5.48 7.40
C CYS A 36 -8.50 -5.57 8.50
N GLU A 37 -9.77 -5.29 8.18
CA GLU A 37 -10.87 -5.24 9.14
C GLU A 37 -10.96 -6.48 10.04
N SER A 38 -10.75 -7.69 9.50
CA SER A 38 -10.88 -8.94 10.27
C SER A 38 -9.77 -9.17 11.31
N ILE A 39 -8.61 -8.52 11.18
CA ILE A 39 -7.43 -8.78 12.04
C ILE A 39 -7.03 -7.60 12.93
N GLY A 40 -7.67 -6.44 12.79
CA GLY A 40 -7.40 -5.28 13.64
C GLY A 40 -7.52 -3.92 12.96
N GLY A 41 -7.89 -3.89 11.68
CA GLY A 41 -8.11 -2.67 10.92
C GLY A 41 -6.84 -1.85 10.76
N GLU A 42 -6.96 -0.54 10.96
CA GLU A 42 -5.85 0.43 10.93
C GLU A 42 -4.63 0.02 11.75
N LYS A 43 -4.79 -0.74 12.85
CA LYS A 43 -3.66 -1.20 13.68
C LYS A 43 -2.80 -2.26 13.03
N GLU A 44 -3.29 -2.90 11.97
CA GLU A 44 -2.55 -3.90 11.19
C GLU A 44 -2.11 -3.33 9.82
N MET A 45 -2.55 -2.12 9.48
CA MET A 45 -2.17 -1.44 8.24
C MET A 45 -0.75 -0.85 8.32
N THR A 46 -0.04 -0.89 7.21
CA THR A 46 1.32 -0.36 7.06
C THR A 46 1.34 1.15 7.19
N ILE A 47 0.46 1.86 6.48
CA ILE A 47 0.47 3.33 6.43
C ILE A 47 0.28 3.98 7.80
N THR A 48 -0.42 3.31 8.72
CA THR A 48 -0.67 3.77 10.09
C THR A 48 0.62 4.03 10.86
N PHE A 49 1.67 3.23 10.62
CA PHE A 49 2.92 3.32 11.37
C PHE A 49 4.07 3.97 10.61
N VAL A 50 3.86 4.31 9.33
CA VAL A 50 4.84 5.05 8.52
C VAL A 50 4.98 6.47 9.08
N ARG A 51 6.22 6.95 9.18
CA ARG A 51 6.54 8.31 9.63
C ARG A 51 5.70 9.37 8.89
N PRO A 52 5.17 10.39 9.58
CA PRO A 52 4.28 11.38 8.96
C PRO A 52 4.84 12.07 7.71
N TYR A 53 6.15 12.33 7.64
CA TYR A 53 6.76 12.96 6.46
C TYR A 53 6.87 12.02 5.25
N ILE A 54 6.92 10.71 5.48
CA ILE A 54 6.89 9.70 4.43
C ILE A 54 5.44 9.49 4.00
N LYS A 55 4.49 9.38 4.96
CA LYS A 55 3.05 9.31 4.68
C LYS A 55 2.59 10.46 3.77
N ARG A 56 3.06 11.70 3.98
CA ARG A 56 2.74 12.85 3.10
C ARG A 56 3.27 12.75 1.66
N ARG A 57 4.30 11.94 1.42
CA ARG A 57 4.90 11.73 0.10
C ARG A 57 4.34 10.51 -0.62
N THR A 58 3.70 9.61 0.13
CA THR A 58 3.09 8.39 -0.38
C THR A 58 1.59 8.57 -0.53
N LYS A 59 1.05 8.27 -1.72
CA LYS A 59 -0.38 8.20 -1.95
C LYS A 59 -0.92 6.88 -1.43
N SER A 60 -1.72 6.90 -0.37
CA SER A 60 -2.29 5.70 0.23
C SER A 60 -3.65 5.37 -0.36
N VAL A 61 -3.79 4.19 -0.94
CA VAL A 61 -5.06 3.63 -1.44
C VAL A 61 -5.39 2.43 -0.58
N VAL A 62 -6.41 2.58 0.26
CA VAL A 62 -6.90 1.52 1.13
C VAL A 62 -8.03 0.81 0.40
N VAL A 63 -7.89 -0.50 0.22
CA VAL A 63 -8.85 -1.39 -0.44
C VAL A 63 -9.59 -2.16 0.64
N LYS A 64 -10.91 -2.27 0.50
CA LYS A 64 -11.70 -3.03 1.46
C LYS A 64 -11.31 -4.51 1.44
N GLU A 65 -11.24 -5.12 2.63
CA GLU A 65 -10.92 -6.53 2.78
C GLU A 65 -11.70 -7.41 1.81
N PHE A 66 -10.96 -8.28 1.12
CA PHE A 66 -11.45 -9.24 0.11
C PHE A 66 -12.05 -8.66 -1.18
N GLN A 67 -12.04 -7.33 -1.40
CA GLN A 67 -12.56 -6.74 -2.65
C GLN A 67 -11.54 -6.74 -3.80
N GLY A 68 -10.25 -6.71 -3.49
CA GLY A 68 -9.19 -6.59 -4.49
C GLY A 68 -9.20 -5.23 -5.21
N ILE A 69 -8.28 -5.04 -6.16
CA ILE A 69 -8.10 -3.75 -6.84
C ILE A 69 -9.09 -3.53 -7.98
N ASP A 70 -9.76 -4.56 -8.49
CA ASP A 70 -10.68 -4.47 -9.63
C ASP A 70 -11.91 -3.58 -9.36
N HIS A 71 -12.22 -3.32 -8.09
CA HIS A 71 -13.29 -2.39 -7.71
C HIS A 71 -12.89 -0.90 -7.78
N LEU A 72 -11.60 -0.61 -7.97
CA LEU A 72 -11.09 0.76 -8.03
C LEU A 72 -11.38 1.38 -9.39
N PRO A 73 -11.56 2.71 -9.47
CA PRO A 73 -11.71 3.37 -10.76
C PRO A 73 -10.43 3.25 -11.60
N ASP A 74 -10.61 3.06 -12.92
CA ASP A 74 -9.51 3.00 -13.89
C ASP A 74 -8.77 4.34 -14.05
N ASP A 75 -9.45 5.47 -13.81
CA ASP A 75 -8.81 6.79 -13.82
C ASP A 75 -8.15 7.06 -12.48
N ILE A 76 -6.82 7.19 -12.50
CA ILE A 76 -6.00 7.53 -11.33
C ILE A 76 -6.45 8.83 -10.65
N LYS A 77 -7.04 9.78 -11.39
CA LYS A 77 -7.57 11.04 -10.82
C LYS A 77 -8.85 10.82 -10.01
N SER A 78 -9.52 9.70 -10.24
CA SER A 78 -10.73 9.28 -9.53
C SER A 78 -10.42 8.43 -8.30
N LEU A 79 -9.17 7.99 -8.12
CA LEU A 79 -8.75 7.32 -6.89
C LEU A 79 -8.84 8.28 -5.70
N ARG A 80 -9.53 7.84 -4.66
CA ARG A 80 -9.57 8.54 -3.38
C ARG A 80 -8.40 8.05 -2.54
N PHE A 81 -7.57 8.97 -2.08
CA PHE A 81 -6.50 8.67 -1.14
C PHE A 81 -7.03 8.89 0.28
N GLY A 82 -6.81 7.92 1.17
CA GLY A 82 -7.18 8.06 2.57
C GLY A 82 -6.33 9.15 3.23
N GLU A 83 -6.95 10.02 4.04
CA GLU A 83 -6.23 10.93 4.94
C GLU A 83 -5.62 10.18 6.14
#